data_AF-A0A2E6J0I0-F1
#
_entry.id   AF-A0A2E6J0I0-F1
#
_cell.length_a   1.000
_cell.length_b   1.000
_cell.length_c   1.000
_cell.angle_alpha   90.00
_cell.angle_beta   90.00
_cell.angle_gamma   90.00
#
_symmetry.space_group_name_H-M   'P 1'
#
loop_
_entity.id
_entity.type
_entity.pdbx_description
1 polymer ?
#
loop_
_entity_poly.entity_id
_entity_poly.type
_entity_poly.pdbx_seq_one_letter_code
_entity_poly.pdbx_strand_id
1 'polypeptide(L)'
;MILKHKKTQILFTLILFFCFLLMILFGLRNNVKDINKDLRQISKSINKKENLVNVLTSDFTSLSNSDRIKKIAKTKLGLQKTNSYQVKKDSDFYIR
;
A
#
# COMPACT_ATOMS: atom_id res chain seq x y z
N MET A 1 -57.77 -26.00 -5.14
CA MET A 1 -58.85 -24.98 -5.01
C MET A 1 -58.60 -24.03 -3.82
N ILE A 2 -57.37 -23.52 -3.65
CA ILE A 2 -56.98 -22.66 -2.51
C ILE A 2 -57.12 -21.16 -2.84
N LEU A 3 -57.12 -20.79 -4.12
CA LEU A 3 -57.22 -19.40 -4.60
C LEU A 3 -58.65 -18.86 -4.77
N LYS A 4 -59.70 -19.61 -4.38
CA LYS A 4 -61.10 -19.14 -4.56
C LYS A 4 -61.52 -18.08 -3.53
N HIS A 5 -60.89 -18.03 -2.35
CA HIS A 5 -61.21 -17.08 -1.29
C HIS A 5 -60.25 -15.89 -1.30
N LYS A 6 -60.79 -14.66 -1.46
CA LYS A 6 -60.03 -13.40 -1.47
C LYS A 6 -59.08 -13.25 -0.28
N LYS A 7 -59.50 -13.63 0.94
CA LYS A 7 -58.68 -13.55 2.16
C LYS A 7 -57.43 -14.45 2.07
N THR A 8 -57.59 -15.67 1.60
CA THR A 8 -56.50 -16.64 1.44
C THR A 8 -55.52 -16.21 0.36
N GLN A 9 -56.03 -15.62 -0.73
CA GLN A 9 -55.20 -15.06 -1.80
C GLN A 9 -54.35 -13.87 -1.30
N ILE A 10 -54.94 -12.94 -0.54
CA ILE A 10 -54.22 -11.80 0.05
C ILE A 10 -53.11 -12.28 0.99
N LEU A 11 -53.40 -13.26 1.86
CA LEU A 11 -52.42 -13.83 2.77
C LEU A 11 -51.26 -14.49 2.01
N PHE A 12 -51.57 -15.25 0.96
CA PHE A 12 -50.56 -15.90 0.13
C PHE A 12 -49.66 -14.89 -0.60
N THR A 13 -50.22 -13.81 -1.14
CA THR A 13 -49.45 -12.72 -1.76
C THR A 13 -48.54 -12.02 -0.76
N LEU A 14 -49.02 -11.78 0.47
CA LEU A 14 -48.21 -11.21 1.56
C LEU A 14 -47.03 -12.11 1.95
N ILE A 15 -47.27 -13.43 2.06
CA ILE A 15 -46.21 -14.41 2.31
C ILE A 15 -45.16 -14.37 1.19
N LEU A 16 -45.60 -14.38 -0.07
CA LEU A 16 -44.68 -14.36 -1.22
C LEU A 16 -43.85 -13.07 -1.24
N PHE A 17 -44.47 -11.93 -0.98
CA PHE A 17 -43.78 -10.64 -0.90
C PHE A 17 -42.75 -10.63 0.23
N PHE A 18 -43.10 -11.15 1.40
CA PHE A 18 -42.19 -11.27 2.52
C PHE A 18 -40.99 -12.19 2.21
N CYS A 19 -41.23 -13.35 1.58
CA CYS A 19 -40.16 -14.23 1.13
C CYS A 19 -39.23 -13.55 0.12
N PHE A 20 -39.78 -12.74 -0.80
CA PHE A 20 -38.99 -11.97 -1.76
C PHE A 20 -38.09 -10.94 -1.07
N LEU A 21 -38.63 -10.21 -0.07
CA LEU A 21 -37.83 -9.28 0.74
C LEU A 21 -36.69 -9.98 1.48
N LEU A 22 -36.94 -11.17 2.04
CA LEU A 22 -35.90 -11.95 2.70
C LEU A 22 -34.78 -12.37 1.74
N MET A 23 -35.11 -12.76 0.51
CA MET A 23 -34.11 -13.10 -0.52
C MET A 23 -33.23 -11.89 -0.86
N ILE A 24 -33.82 -10.71 -1.04
CA ILE A 24 -33.06 -9.47 -1.26
C ILE A 24 -32.15 -9.16 -0.08
N LEU A 25 -32.67 -9.23 1.14
CA LEU A 25 -31.91 -8.95 2.36
C LEU A 25 -30.72 -9.90 2.51
N PHE A 26 -30.91 -11.18 2.19
CA PHE A 26 -29.86 -12.19 2.22
C PHE A 26 -28.79 -11.94 1.14
N GLY A 27 -29.22 -11.58 -0.08
CA GLY A 27 -28.30 -11.17 -1.15
C GLY A 27 -27.44 -9.96 -0.74
N LEU A 28 -28.06 -8.92 -0.18
CA LEU A 28 -27.36 -7.75 0.35
C LEU A 28 -26.36 -8.12 1.46
N ARG A 29 -26.76 -8.98 2.41
CA ARG A 29 -25.88 -9.43 3.49
C ARG A 29 -24.64 -10.14 2.96
N ASN A 30 -24.78 -10.98 1.95
CA ASN A 30 -23.65 -11.69 1.35
C ASN A 30 -22.71 -10.72 0.63
N ASN A 31 -23.25 -9.79 -0.16
CA ASN A 31 -22.46 -8.77 -0.84
C ASN A 31 -21.66 -7.90 0.15
N VAL A 32 -22.30 -7.46 1.24
CA VAL A 32 -21.61 -6.68 2.29
C VAL A 32 -20.48 -7.49 2.95
N LYS A 33 -20.69 -8.79 3.18
CA LYS A 33 -19.67 -9.67 3.74
C LYS A 33 -18.45 -9.80 2.81
N ASP A 34 -18.70 -9.92 1.51
CA ASP A 34 -17.63 -10.01 0.51
C ASP A 34 -16.85 -8.69 0.40
N ILE A 35 -17.55 -7.55 0.35
CA ILE A 35 -16.93 -6.22 0.37
C ILE A 35 -16.04 -6.05 1.62
N ASN A 36 -16.52 -6.47 2.79
CA ASN A 36 -15.75 -6.36 4.02
C ASN A 36 -14.47 -7.24 4.00
N LYS A 37 -14.55 -8.42 3.37
CA LYS A 37 -13.40 -9.30 3.19
C LYS A 37 -12.36 -8.65 2.27
N ASP A 38 -12.79 -8.06 1.16
CA ASP A 38 -11.93 -7.40 0.19
C ASP A 38 -11.27 -6.16 0.81
N LEU A 39 -12.04 -5.33 1.53
CA LEU A 39 -11.50 -4.18 2.26
C LEU A 39 -10.43 -4.60 3.28
N ARG A 40 -10.66 -5.70 4.00
CA ARG A 40 -9.68 -6.24 4.95
C ARG A 40 -8.40 -6.71 4.24
N GLN A 41 -8.51 -7.29 3.05
CA GLN A 41 -7.35 -7.70 2.26
C GLN A 41 -6.57 -6.50 1.71
N ILE A 42 -7.27 -5.47 1.24
CA ILE A 42 -6.66 -4.21 0.78
C ILE A 42 -5.93 -3.54 1.95
N SER A 43 -6.56 -3.39 3.10
CA SER A 43 -5.96 -2.80 4.30
C SER A 43 -4.67 -3.54 4.72
N LYS A 44 -4.69 -4.88 4.76
CA LYS A 44 -3.46 -5.67 5.03
C LYS A 44 -2.36 -5.40 4.01
N SER A 45 -2.73 -5.27 2.74
CA SER A 45 -1.78 -5.02 1.66
C SER A 45 -1.17 -3.62 1.76
N ILE A 46 -1.96 -2.62 2.14
CA ILE A 46 -1.50 -1.25 2.40
C ILE A 46 -0.49 -1.26 3.55
N ASN A 47 -0.83 -1.86 4.70
CA ASN A 47 0.08 -1.90 5.86
C ASN A 47 1.41 -2.59 5.53
N LYS A 48 1.38 -3.66 4.72
CA LYS A 48 2.61 -4.32 4.27
C LYS A 48 3.46 -3.40 3.39
N LYS A 49 2.84 -2.66 2.47
CA LYS A 49 3.54 -1.70 1.61
C LYS A 49 4.10 -0.54 2.41
N GLU A 50 3.36 -0.01 3.38
CA GLU A 50 3.81 1.07 4.26
C GLU A 50 5.04 0.65 5.07
N ASN A 51 5.03 -0.54 5.67
CA ASN A 51 6.20 -1.09 6.35
C ASN A 51 7.41 -1.21 5.42
N LEU A 52 7.21 -1.68 4.18
CA LEU A 52 8.29 -1.78 3.19
C LEU A 52 8.85 -0.40 2.82
N VAL A 53 7.99 0.60 2.62
CA VAL A 53 8.40 1.99 2.37
C VAL A 53 9.21 2.53 3.54
N ASN A 54 8.80 2.27 4.78
CA ASN A 54 9.52 2.72 5.97
C ASN A 54 10.93 2.10 6.07
N VAL A 55 11.05 0.79 5.81
CA VAL A 55 12.36 0.12 5.78
C VAL A 55 13.24 0.71 4.68
N LEU A 56 12.73 0.81 3.45
CA LEU A 56 13.48 1.37 2.33
C LEU A 56 13.90 2.83 2.58
N THR A 57 13.04 3.63 3.19
CA THR A 57 13.33 5.02 3.55
C THR A 57 14.43 5.09 4.62
N SER A 58 14.38 4.20 5.62
CA SER A 58 15.41 4.10 6.65
C SER A 58 16.76 3.70 6.06
N ASP A 59 16.77 2.66 5.21
CA ASP A 59 17.97 2.19 4.51
C ASP A 59 18.55 3.28 3.60
N PHE A 60 17.70 3.95 2.83
CA PHE A 60 18.11 5.07 1.98
C PHE A 60 18.70 6.19 2.80
N THR A 61 18.05 6.63 3.87
CA THR A 61 18.54 7.70 4.77
C THR A 61 19.89 7.32 5.37
N SER A 62 20.06 6.06 5.76
CA SER A 62 21.31 5.52 6.29
C SER A 62 22.44 5.52 5.25
N LEU A 63 22.13 5.19 4.00
CA LEU A 63 23.08 5.18 2.88
C LEU A 63 23.41 6.58 2.35
N SER A 64 22.42 7.47 2.31
CA SER A 64 22.53 8.85 1.86
C SER A 64 23.18 9.76 2.91
N ASN A 65 23.48 9.24 4.11
CA ASN A 65 24.15 9.98 5.15
C ASN A 65 25.52 10.46 4.66
N SER A 66 25.64 11.80 4.51
CA SER A 66 26.82 12.47 3.97
C SER A 66 28.10 12.09 4.72
N ASP A 67 28.04 11.90 6.04
CA ASP A 67 29.22 11.57 6.84
C ASP A 67 29.67 10.12 6.63
N ARG A 68 28.74 9.18 6.46
CA ARG A 68 29.09 7.81 6.02
C ARG A 68 29.69 7.82 4.62
N ILE A 69 29.11 8.57 3.69
CA ILE A 69 29.64 8.69 2.32
C ILE A 69 31.05 9.27 2.35
N LYS A 70 31.30 10.36 3.07
CA LYS A 70 32.63 10.95 3.26
C LYS A 70 33.62 9.97 3.88
N LYS A 71 33.18 9.21 4.89
CA LYS A 71 34.01 8.19 5.54
C LYS A 71 34.38 7.07 4.56
N ILE A 72 33.43 6.56 3.79
CA ILE A 72 33.68 5.53 2.76
C ILE A 72 34.61 6.07 1.67
N ALA A 73 34.34 7.27 1.15
CA ALA A 73 35.20 7.93 0.16
C ALA A 73 36.64 8.06 0.66
N LYS A 74 36.84 8.49 1.90
CA LYS A 74 38.17 8.62 2.50
C LYS A 74 38.85 7.27 2.74
N THR A 75 38.13 6.27 3.27
CA THR A 75 38.73 5.02 3.78
C THR A 75 38.82 3.91 2.74
N LYS A 76 37.87 3.83 1.82
CA LYS A 76 37.80 2.79 0.79
C LYS A 76 38.32 3.28 -0.56
N LEU A 77 38.03 4.53 -0.90
CA LEU A 77 38.42 5.11 -2.19
C LEU A 77 39.68 5.99 -2.09
N GLY A 78 40.21 6.22 -0.88
CA GLY A 78 41.36 7.10 -0.68
C GLY A 78 41.10 8.57 -1.05
N LEU A 79 39.84 8.94 -1.30
CA LEU A 79 39.44 10.28 -1.72
C LEU A 79 39.46 11.20 -0.50
N GLN A 80 40.62 11.81 -0.25
CA GLN A 80 40.74 12.93 0.65
C GLN A 80 40.37 14.23 -0.05
N LYS A 81 39.87 15.20 0.70
CA LYS A 81 39.59 16.54 0.18
C LYS A 81 40.92 17.19 -0.19
N THR A 82 41.28 17.18 -1.47
CA THR A 82 42.47 17.82 -1.99
C THR A 82 42.37 19.33 -1.79
N ASN A 83 43.42 19.95 -1.26
CA ASN A 83 43.46 21.40 -1.09
C ASN A 83 43.67 22.06 -2.47
N SER A 84 43.11 23.25 -2.70
CA SER A 84 43.22 23.93 -4.01
C SER A 84 44.68 24.17 -4.43
N TYR A 85 45.57 24.38 -3.46
CA TYR A 85 47.02 24.50 -3.68
C TYR A 85 47.68 23.22 -4.19
N GLN A 86 47.16 22.04 -3.83
CA GLN A 86 47.67 20.75 -4.32
C GLN A 86 47.22 20.49 -5.77
N VAL A 87 45.97 20.83 -6.09
CA VAL A 87 45.44 20.71 -7.47
C VAL A 87 46.20 21.61 -8.44
N LYS A 88 46.57 22.84 -8.01
CA LYS A 88 47.31 23.79 -8.82
C LYS A 88 48.72 23.30 -9.20
N LYS A 89 49.36 22.53 -8.30
CA LYS A 89 50.69 21.96 -8.53
C LYS A 89 50.67 20.83 -9.56
N ASP A 90 49.58 20.05 -9.61
CA ASP A 90 49.40 18.96 -10.57
C ASP A 90 48.98 19.46 -11.96
N SER A 91 48.17 20.53 -12.02
CA SER A 91 47.81 21.17 -13.30
C SER A 91 49.01 21.78 -14.01
N ASP A 92 49.95 22.36 -13.26
CA ASP A 92 51.19 22.91 -13.82
C ASP A 92 52.11 21.81 -14.39
N PHE A 93 51.96 20.56 -13.94
CA PHE A 93 52.74 19.41 -14.41
C PHE A 93 52.24 18.87 -15.76
N TYR A 94 50.97 19.06 -16.09
CA TYR A 94 50.35 18.62 -17.37
C TYR A 94 50.45 19.66 -18.50
N ILE A 95 50.88 20.89 -18.21
CA ILE A 95 50.98 21.99 -19.18
C ILE A 95 52.42 22.12 -19.74
N ARG A 96 53.34 21.21 -19.38
CA ARG A 96 54.72 21.19 -19.87
C ARG A 96 54.96 20.04 -20.85
#